data_AF-A0A3D5J3G1-F1
#
_entry.id   AF-A0A3D5J3G1-F1
#
_cell.length_a   1.000
_cell.length_b   1.000
_cell.length_c   1.000
_cell.angle_alpha   90.00
_cell.angle_beta   90.00
_cell.angle_gamma   90.00
#
_symmetry.space_group_name_H-M   'P 1'
#
loop_
_entity.id
_entity.type
_entity.pdbx_description
1 polymer ?
#
loop_
_entity_poly.entity_id
_entity_poly.type
_entity_poly.pdbx_seq_one_letter_code
_entity_poly.pdbx_strand_id
1 'polypeptide(L)' 'MVHNGIEFGMLQAIDEDTDLLSQFREKLDIQGILDTWNHVPVIRSWLIELLGRFYRGTGRLCVNTRLMVV' A
#
# COMPACT_ATOMS: atom_id res chain seq x y z
N MET A 1 -4.61 -19.01 -7.37
CA MET A 1 -3.72 -18.73 -8.50
C MET A 1 -4.04 -17.39 -9.16
N VAL A 2 -5.19 -17.21 -9.83
CA VAL A 2 -5.51 -15.91 -10.49
C VAL A 2 -5.72 -14.78 -9.48
N HIS A 3 -6.49 -15.01 -8.40
CA HIS A 3 -6.71 -13.99 -7.36
C HIS A 3 -5.39 -13.53 -6.71
N ASN A 4 -4.52 -14.47 -6.35
CA ASN A 4 -3.22 -14.15 -5.75
C ASN A 4 -2.36 -13.32 -6.72
N GLY A 5 -2.41 -13.60 -8.02
CA GLY A 5 -1.71 -12.81 -9.03
C GLY A 5 -2.19 -11.36 -9.11
N ILE A 6 -3.51 -11.15 -9.05
CA ILE A 6 -4.10 -9.80 -9.00
C ILE A 6 -3.69 -9.08 -7.71
N GLU A 7 -3.82 -9.76 -6.57
CA GLU A 7 -3.43 -9.19 -5.27
C GLU A 7 -1.95 -8.83 -5.22
N PHE A 8 -1.08 -9.68 -5.76
CA PHE A 8 0.35 -9.42 -5.80
C PHE A 8 0.70 -8.23 -6.71
N GLY A 9 0.07 -8.13 -7.88
CA GLY A 9 0.27 -7.00 -8.77
C GLY A 9 -0.15 -5.68 -8.13
N MET A 10 -1.28 -5.67 -7.41
CA MET A 10 -1.74 -4.50 -6.66
C MET A 10 -0.80 -4.17 -5.49
N LEU A 11 -0.37 -5.16 -4.72
CA LEU A 11 0.59 -4.99 -3.61
C LEU A 11 1.89 -4.38 -4.10
N GLN A 12 2.43 -4.88 -5.21
CA GLN A 12 3.67 -4.38 -5.79
C GLN A 12 3.54 -2.95 -6.28
N ALA A 13 2.47 -2.62 -7.01
CA ALA A 13 2.24 -1.26 -7.47
C ALA A 13 2.15 -0.27 -6.29
N ILE A 14 1.44 -0.64 -5.22
CA ILE A 14 1.31 0.21 -4.03
C ILE A 14 2.64 0.37 -3.29
N ASP A 15 3.44 -0.70 -3.17
CA ASP A 15 4.77 -0.63 -2.55
C ASP A 15 5.70 0.32 -3.32
N GLU A 16 5.78 0.14 -4.64
CA GLU A 16 6.56 1.01 -5.54
C GLU A 16 6.10 2.47 -5.48
N ASP A 17 4.79 2.71 -5.44
CA ASP A 17 4.23 4.07 -5.29
C ASP A 17 4.67 4.71 -3.96
N THR A 18 4.65 3.96 -2.85
CA THR A 18 5.10 4.50 -1.56
C THR A 18 6.61 4.77 -1.53
N ASP A 19 7.41 3.95 -2.23
CA ASP A 19 8.86 4.18 -2.37
C ASP A 19 9.13 5.43 -3.22
N LEU A 20 8.40 5.62 -4.34
CA LEU A 20 8.46 6.82 -5.16
C LEU A 20 8.07 8.08 -4.37
N LEU A 21 6.99 8.03 -3.59
CA LEU A 21 6.57 9.12 -2.72
C LEU A 21 7.62 9.46 -1.65
N SER A 22 8.34 8.44 -1.14
CA SER A 22 9.40 8.64 -0.14
C SER A 22 10.63 9.36 -0.71
N GLN A 23 10.87 9.24 -2.02
CA GLN A 23 11.96 9.88 -2.74
C GLN A 23 11.56 11.26 -3.30
N PHE A 24 10.34 11.73 -3.04
CA PHE A 24 9.90 13.04 -3.47
C PHE A 24 10.76 14.15 -2.84
N ARG A 25 10.88 15.29 -3.54
CA ARG A 25 11.76 16.42 -3.14
C ARG A 25 11.47 17.00 -1.75
N GLU A 26 10.27 16.80 -1.25
CA GLU A 26 9.78 17.27 0.04
C GLU A 26 9.30 16.09 0.88
N LYS A 27 9.39 16.21 2.21
CA LYS A 27 8.92 15.15 3.11
C LYS A 27 7.39 15.08 3.06
N LEU A 28 6.86 13.99 2.51
CA LEU A 28 5.44 13.71 2.47
C LEU A 28 4.98 12.91 3.69
N ASP A 29 3.77 13.18 4.16
CA ASP A 29 3.06 12.32 5.11
C ASP A 29 2.45 11.13 4.36
N ILE A 30 3.25 10.10 4.13
CA ILE A 30 2.82 8.90 3.41
C ILE A 30 1.69 8.19 4.16
N GLN A 31 1.68 8.21 5.50
CA GLN A 31 0.58 7.64 6.26
C GLN A 31 -0.73 8.39 5.97
N GLY A 32 -0.69 9.73 5.97
CA GLY A 32 -1.84 10.56 5.61
C GLY A 32 -2.31 10.36 4.16
N ILE A 33 -1.39 10.10 3.23
CA ILE A 33 -1.72 9.76 1.84
C ILE A 33 -2.45 8.42 1.76
N LEU A 34 -1.94 7.38 2.42
CA LEU A 34 -2.59 6.06 2.49
C LEU A 34 -3.96 6.14 3.15
N ASP A 35 -4.10 6.94 4.21
CA ASP A 35 -5.39 7.21 4.85
C ASP A 35 -6.35 7.92 3.85
N THR A 36 -5.84 8.87 3.04
CA THR A 36 -6.62 9.55 1.99
C THR A 36 -7.08 8.59 0.90
N TRP A 37 -6.26 7.63 0.47
CA TRP A 37 -6.62 6.65 -0.56
C TRP A 37 -7.82 5.77 -0.16
N ASN A 38 -8.07 5.59 1.14
CA ASN A 38 -9.28 4.92 1.64
C ASN A 38 -10.57 5.72 1.41
N HIS A 39 -10.47 6.98 1.00
CA HIS A 39 -11.61 7.87 0.71
C HIS A 39 -11.76 8.19 -0.78
N VAL A 40 -10.85 7.73 -1.64
CA VAL A 40 -10.88 7.99 -3.09
C VAL A 40 -11.71 6.92 -3.82
N PRO A 41 -12.66 7.29 -4.70
CA PRO A 41 -13.63 6.36 -5.25
C PRO A 41 -13.06 5.24 -6.15
N VAL A 42 -11.90 5.46 -6.78
CA VAL A 42 -11.36 4.50 -7.78
C VAL A 42 -10.48 3.42 -7.14
N ILE A 43 -9.62 3.80 -6.20
CA ILE A 43 -8.57 2.90 -5.65
C ILE A 43 -8.90 2.36 -4.26
N ARG A 44 -9.95 2.89 -3.60
CA ARG A 44 -10.38 2.42 -2.28
C ARG A 44 -10.66 0.92 -2.33
N SER A 45 -10.01 0.18 -1.44
CA SER A 45 -10.20 -1.26 -1.28
C SER A 45 -9.82 -1.71 0.14
N TRP A 46 -10.26 -2.90 0.52
CA TRP A 46 -9.81 -3.53 1.77
C TRP A 46 -8.29 -3.72 1.81
N LEU A 47 -7.65 -3.93 0.65
CA LEU A 47 -6.20 -4.06 0.54
C LEU A 47 -5.47 -2.76 0.95
N ILE A 48 -5.98 -1.60 0.51
CA ILE A 48 -5.42 -0.29 0.89
C ILE A 48 -5.57 -0.05 2.40
N GLU A 49 -6.72 -0.43 2.98
CA GLU A 49 -6.93 -0.36 4.42
C GLU A 49 -5.92 -1.23 5.18
N LEU A 50 -5.70 -2.47 4.72
CA LEU A 50 -4.73 -3.39 5.30
C LEU A 50 -3.32 -2.81 5.24
N LEU A 51 -2.89 -2.35 4.06
CA LEU A 51 -1.56 -1.76 3.86
C LEU A 51 -1.36 -0.49 4.70
N GLY A 52 -2.37 0.37 4.81
CA GLY A 52 -2.33 1.53 5.69
C GLY A 52 -2.11 1.17 7.15
N ARG A 53 -2.67 0.06 7.62
CA ARG A 53 -2.42 -0.47 8.98
C ARG A 53 -1.00 -1.01 9.13
N PHE A 54 -0.47 -1.71 8.13
CA PHE A 54 0.91 -2.19 8.16
C PHE A 54 1.92 -1.04 8.15
N TYR A 55 1.75 -0.09 7.23
CA TYR A 55 2.60 1.08 7.12
C TYR A 55 2.65 1.87 8.43
N ARG A 56 1.52 1.98 9.15
CA ARG A 56 1.47 2.65 10.46
C ARG A 56 2.37 2.00 11.52
N GLY A 57 2.54 0.68 11.46
CA GLY A 57 3.38 -0.07 12.39
C GLY A 57 4.86 -0.13 12.01
N THR A 58 5.17 -0.11 10.71
CA THR A 58 6.54 -0.35 10.20
C THR A 58 7.20 0.88 9.59
N GLY A 59 6.44 1.89 9.16
CA GLY A 59 6.91 3.03 8.38
C GLY A 59 7.34 2.69 6.95
N ARG A 60 7.12 1.44 6.52
CA ARG A 60 7.54 0.92 5.21
C ARG A 60 6.65 -0.24 4.78
N LEU A 61 6.19 -0.22 3.53
CA LEU A 61 5.61 -1.39 2.90
C LEU A 61 6.75 -2.27 2.36
N CYS A 62 6.54 -3.58 2.43
CA CYS A 62 7.45 -4.55 1.83
C CYS A 62 6.56 -5.56 1.12
N VAL A 63 6.73 -5.78 -0.18
CA VAL A 63 6.10 -6.91 -0.87
C VAL A 63 6.73 -8.22 -0.37
N ASN A 64 6.35 -8.67 0.82
CA ASN A 64 6.69 -9.99 1.29
C ASN A 64 5.42 -10.78 1.59
N THR A 65 5.41 -12.03 1.13
CA THR A 65 4.33 -13.01 1.15
C THR A 65 3.62 -13.22 2.50
N ARG A 66 4.11 -12.66 3.60
CA ARG A 66 3.44 -12.69 4.91
C ARG A 66 2.12 -11.90 5.01
N LEU A 67 1.83 -11.04 4.02
CA LEU A 67 0.52 -10.40 3.89
C LEU A 67 -0.56 -11.32 3.30
N MET A 68 -0.15 -12.42 2.66
CA MET A 68 -1.05 -13.45 2.13
C MET A 68 -1.27 -14.54 3.18
N VAL A 69 -2.19 -14.34 4.12
CA VAL A 69 -2.81 -15.47 4.82
C VAL A 69 -4.32 -15.41 4.60
N VAL A 70 -4.72 -15.86 3.42
CA VAL A 70 -6.01 -16.52 3.19
C VAL A 70 -5.72 -17.83 2.47
#